data_AF-A0A7C5Y8C1-F1
#
_entry.id   AF-A0A7C5Y8C1-F1
#
_cell.length_a   1.000
_cell.length_b   1.000
_cell.length_c   1.000
_cell.angle_alpha   90.00
_cell.angle_beta   90.00
_cell.angle_gamma   90.00
#
_symmetry.space_group_name_H-M   'P 1'
#
loop_
_entity.id
_entity.type
_entity.pdbx_description
1 polymer ?
#
loop_
_entity_poly.entity_id
_entity_poly.type
_entity_poly.pdbx_seq_one_letter_code
_entity_poly.pdbx_strand_id
1 'polypeptide(L)'
;DPPYADAINYHELSEFFLAWDKKMLLDIFPDWYADSKRALAVKGTGEDFNQSMIEIYKNLADHMPDDGLQVVMFTHQSVSVWADLTLILWAAGLKVTAAWTIATETESSGLKDGNYVKGTVLLVLRKQLSDATAFLDELYPEIEFEVKRQIDSMRELDEGDEPNFSDTDYILAAYAAALRVLTSYKRIEDIDIQRELSKKGQKGYVSPVENVIEEAVRIAYDYLIPTGFDSFTWKNLSSEERFYIKGLEMEKKGLNQLSAYQEIARGFGVKEYKELLQSAKANHARLKTPKEFGMKNIGTNDRFSNSILRHVFAAIYLSVKEENTQNGKNWLRNELPNYWSQRSTIISILEFIATFQYSDNMQHWYEESRYAKLLAELIRHDGI
;
A
#
# COMPACT_ATOMS: atom_id res chain seq x y z
N ASP A 1 -8.16 -13.80 -20.28
CA ASP A 1 -7.45 -13.23 -19.14
C ASP A 1 -6.22 -12.50 -19.65
N PRO A 2 -6.10 -11.19 -19.41
CA PRO A 2 -4.96 -10.41 -19.88
C PRO A 2 -3.70 -10.63 -19.02
N PRO A 3 -2.51 -10.81 -19.63
CA PRO A 3 -1.26 -10.97 -18.89
C PRO A 3 -0.72 -9.60 -18.48
N TYR A 4 -1.37 -8.95 -17.51
CA TYR A 4 -0.93 -7.65 -17.00
C TYR A 4 0.55 -7.69 -16.60
N ALA A 5 1.32 -6.73 -17.11
CA ALA A 5 2.77 -6.63 -16.88
C ALA A 5 3.55 -7.92 -17.20
N ASP A 6 3.07 -8.71 -18.17
CA ASP A 6 3.70 -9.98 -18.60
C ASP A 6 3.80 -11.03 -17.48
N ALA A 7 2.87 -11.00 -16.53
CA ALA A 7 2.88 -11.92 -15.38
C ALA A 7 2.78 -13.41 -15.79
N ILE A 8 2.03 -13.72 -16.86
CA ILE A 8 1.80 -15.09 -17.32
C ILE A 8 1.83 -15.16 -18.85
N ASN A 9 2.66 -16.03 -19.41
CA ASN A 9 2.72 -16.29 -20.86
C ASN A 9 1.65 -17.29 -21.32
N TYR A 10 0.38 -16.87 -21.28
CA TYR A 10 -0.76 -17.73 -21.64
C TYR A 10 -0.61 -18.42 -23.01
N HIS A 11 -0.03 -17.71 -23.96
CA HIS A 11 0.18 -18.16 -25.34
C HIS A 11 1.31 -19.19 -25.51
N GLU A 12 2.16 -19.35 -24.50
CA GLU A 12 3.15 -20.42 -24.44
C GLU A 12 2.58 -21.62 -23.67
N LEU A 13 1.94 -21.35 -22.54
CA LEU A 13 1.29 -22.37 -21.71
C LEU A 13 0.22 -23.13 -22.50
N SER A 14 -0.64 -22.42 -23.25
CA SER A 14 -1.68 -23.04 -24.06
C SER A 14 -1.11 -24.02 -25.08
N GLU A 15 0.05 -23.71 -25.66
CA GLU A 15 0.69 -24.52 -26.70
C GLU A 15 1.36 -25.76 -26.13
N PHE A 16 1.91 -25.65 -24.92
CA PHE A 16 2.45 -26.79 -24.20
C PHE A 16 1.38 -27.88 -23.98
N PHE A 17 0.21 -27.50 -23.44
CA PHE A 17 -0.89 -28.43 -23.22
C PHE A 17 -1.55 -28.88 -24.52
N LEU A 18 -1.77 -27.97 -25.47
CA LEU A 18 -2.35 -28.32 -26.77
C LEU A 18 -1.50 -29.36 -27.52
N ALA A 19 -0.16 -29.29 -27.43
CA ALA A 19 0.71 -30.28 -28.06
C ALA A 19 0.52 -31.71 -27.53
N TRP A 20 0.11 -31.85 -26.26
CA TRP A 20 -0.11 -33.15 -25.61
C TRP A 20 -1.56 -33.61 -25.76
N ASP A 21 -2.51 -32.70 -25.57
CA ASP A 21 -3.93 -33.04 -25.43
C ASP A 21 -4.70 -33.03 -26.75
N LYS A 22 -4.15 -32.43 -27.83
CA LYS A 22 -4.87 -32.25 -29.10
C LYS A 22 -5.53 -33.51 -29.63
N LYS A 23 -4.81 -34.64 -29.62
CA LYS A 23 -5.37 -35.90 -30.12
C LYS A 23 -6.55 -36.37 -29.25
N MET A 24 -6.36 -36.36 -27.94
CA MET A 24 -7.40 -36.72 -26.97
C MET A 24 -8.62 -35.79 -27.06
N LEU A 25 -8.40 -34.49 -27.21
CA LEU A 25 -9.47 -33.49 -27.35
C LEU A 25 -10.32 -33.77 -28.58
N LEU A 26 -9.73 -34.07 -29.73
CA LEU A 26 -10.47 -34.38 -30.95
C LEU A 26 -11.09 -35.79 -30.93
N ASP A 27 -10.52 -36.73 -30.19
CA ASP A 27 -11.11 -38.07 -30.00
C ASP A 27 -12.41 -37.99 -29.17
N ILE A 28 -12.45 -37.13 -28.14
CA ILE A 28 -13.60 -36.95 -27.24
C ILE A 28 -14.60 -35.90 -27.78
N PHE A 29 -14.09 -34.83 -28.37
CA PHE A 29 -14.87 -33.71 -28.91
C PHE A 29 -14.49 -33.45 -30.38
N PRO A 30 -14.99 -34.27 -31.33
CA PRO A 30 -14.57 -34.21 -32.74
C PRO A 30 -14.83 -32.87 -33.43
N ASP A 31 -15.85 -32.13 -32.97
CA ASP A 31 -16.27 -30.85 -33.56
C ASP A 31 -15.58 -29.63 -32.90
N TRP A 32 -14.71 -29.83 -31.91
CA TRP A 32 -13.99 -28.73 -31.26
C TRP A 32 -12.77 -28.30 -32.05
N TYR A 33 -12.35 -27.04 -31.83
CA TYR A 33 -11.10 -26.54 -32.37
C TYR A 33 -9.91 -27.12 -31.60
N ALA A 34 -8.83 -27.44 -32.31
CA ALA A 34 -7.55 -27.85 -31.72
C ALA A 34 -6.35 -27.26 -32.50
N ASP A 35 -6.60 -26.15 -33.19
CA ASP A 35 -5.57 -25.29 -33.77
C ASP A 35 -5.07 -24.28 -32.74
N SER A 36 -3.82 -23.85 -32.90
CA SER A 36 -3.21 -22.84 -32.05
C SER A 36 -3.96 -21.52 -32.15
N LYS A 37 -4.31 -20.94 -31.00
CA LYS A 37 -4.86 -19.57 -30.90
C LYS A 37 -3.83 -18.55 -30.47
N ARG A 38 -2.53 -18.89 -30.53
CA ARG A 38 -1.42 -18.00 -30.15
C ARG A 38 -1.47 -16.65 -30.89
N ALA A 39 -1.95 -16.64 -32.14
CA ALA A 39 -2.10 -15.42 -32.93
C ALA A 39 -3.15 -14.43 -32.35
N LEU A 40 -4.09 -14.91 -31.55
CA LEU A 40 -5.11 -14.11 -30.88
C LEU A 40 -4.70 -13.68 -29.47
N ALA A 41 -3.52 -14.09 -29.00
CA ALA A 41 -3.10 -13.82 -27.64
C ALA A 41 -2.64 -12.38 -27.48
N VAL A 42 -3.21 -11.71 -26.47
CA VAL A 42 -2.69 -10.45 -25.94
C VAL A 42 -1.35 -10.74 -25.26
N LYS A 43 -0.29 -10.01 -25.63
CA LYS A 43 1.07 -10.16 -25.07
C LYS A 43 1.41 -8.94 -24.21
N GLY A 44 2.10 -9.16 -23.09
CA GLY A 44 2.15 -8.22 -21.96
C GLY A 44 3.01 -6.96 -22.09
N THR A 45 3.59 -6.64 -23.25
CA THR A 45 4.50 -5.48 -23.38
C THR A 45 4.20 -4.60 -24.60
N GLY A 46 4.24 -3.27 -24.40
CA GLY A 46 4.20 -2.26 -25.48
C GLY A 46 2.84 -1.56 -25.71
N GLU A 47 2.84 -0.65 -26.69
CA GLU A 47 1.66 0.09 -27.18
C GLU A 47 0.57 -0.89 -27.70
N ASP A 48 1.01 -2.01 -28.28
CA ASP A 48 0.15 -3.11 -28.74
C ASP A 48 -0.71 -3.72 -27.62
N PHE A 49 -0.19 -3.81 -26.39
CA PHE A 49 -0.94 -4.37 -25.26
C PHE A 49 -2.11 -3.45 -24.88
N ASN A 50 -1.83 -2.16 -24.64
CA ASN A 50 -2.84 -1.21 -24.21
C ASN A 50 -3.95 -1.08 -25.26
N GLN A 51 -3.57 -1.00 -26.55
CA GLN A 51 -4.54 -0.91 -27.64
C GLN A 51 -5.41 -2.17 -27.75
N SER A 52 -4.81 -3.36 -27.70
CA SER A 52 -5.55 -4.63 -27.71
C SER A 52 -6.53 -4.71 -26.53
N MET A 53 -6.12 -4.27 -25.35
CA MET A 53 -6.96 -4.26 -24.16
C MET A 53 -8.14 -3.30 -24.27
N ILE A 54 -7.92 -2.11 -24.83
CA ILE A 54 -8.99 -1.14 -25.10
C ILE A 54 -9.98 -1.73 -26.08
N GLU A 55 -9.52 -2.35 -27.17
CA GLU A 55 -10.38 -2.98 -28.17
C GLU A 55 -11.21 -4.11 -27.57
N ILE A 56 -10.62 -4.96 -26.72
CA ILE A 56 -11.33 -6.04 -26.05
C ILE A 56 -12.41 -5.49 -25.12
N TYR A 57 -12.06 -4.58 -24.20
CA TYR A 57 -13.03 -4.04 -23.25
C TYR A 57 -14.12 -3.22 -23.93
N LYS A 58 -13.76 -2.47 -24.98
CA LYS A 58 -14.71 -1.71 -25.78
C LYS A 58 -15.66 -2.63 -26.53
N ASN A 59 -15.16 -3.70 -27.15
CA ASN A 59 -16.01 -4.69 -27.81
C ASN A 59 -16.99 -5.34 -26.81
N LEU A 60 -16.53 -5.67 -25.59
CA LEU A 60 -17.41 -6.16 -24.53
C LEU A 60 -18.43 -5.08 -24.10
N ALA A 61 -18.03 -3.82 -24.01
CA ALA A 61 -18.92 -2.72 -23.64
C ALA A 61 -19.99 -2.44 -24.72
N ASP A 62 -19.61 -2.45 -25.99
CA ASP A 62 -20.50 -2.20 -27.13
C ASP A 62 -21.58 -3.30 -27.27
N HIS A 63 -21.28 -4.52 -26.81
CA HIS A 63 -22.20 -5.67 -26.82
C HIS A 63 -22.89 -5.93 -25.47
N MET A 64 -22.75 -5.00 -24.51
CA MET A 64 -23.40 -5.07 -23.21
C MET A 64 -24.56 -4.06 -23.15
N PRO A 65 -25.68 -4.34 -22.45
CA PRO A 65 -26.71 -3.33 -22.21
C PRO A 65 -26.18 -2.19 -21.32
N ASP A 66 -26.87 -1.05 -21.29
CA ASP A 66 -26.42 0.14 -20.56
C ASP A 66 -26.34 -0.07 -19.04
N ASP A 67 -27.18 -0.96 -18.50
CA ASP A 67 -27.18 -1.40 -17.11
C ASP A 67 -26.40 -2.70 -16.88
N GLY A 68 -25.66 -3.17 -17.88
CA GLY A 68 -24.81 -4.34 -17.77
C GLY A 68 -23.59 -4.12 -16.87
N LEU A 69 -22.90 -5.22 -16.58
CA LEU A 69 -21.73 -5.24 -15.70
C LEU A 69 -20.62 -6.13 -16.28
N GLN A 70 -19.38 -5.69 -16.09
CA GLN A 70 -18.18 -6.51 -16.27
C GLN A 70 -17.44 -6.58 -14.94
N VAL A 71 -16.97 -7.77 -14.55
CA VAL A 71 -16.20 -7.96 -13.32
C VAL A 71 -14.77 -8.31 -13.70
N VAL A 72 -13.83 -7.48 -13.26
CA VAL A 72 -12.40 -7.67 -13.51
C VAL A 72 -11.71 -8.00 -12.21
N MET A 73 -11.02 -9.14 -12.20
CA MET A 73 -10.12 -9.51 -11.12
C MET A 73 -8.74 -8.92 -11.41
N PHE A 74 -8.18 -8.15 -10.49
CA PHE A 74 -6.92 -7.44 -10.71
C PHE A 74 -6.04 -7.42 -9.46
N THR A 75 -4.77 -7.76 -9.64
CA THR A 75 -3.79 -7.89 -8.55
C THR A 75 -2.44 -7.37 -9.01
N HIS A 76 -2.06 -6.18 -8.54
CA HIS A 76 -0.75 -5.59 -8.84
C HIS A 76 -0.33 -4.55 -7.79
N GLN A 77 0.98 -4.44 -7.48
CA GLN A 77 1.50 -3.44 -6.52
C GLN A 77 1.94 -2.13 -7.17
N SER A 78 2.22 -2.14 -8.48
CA SER A 78 2.73 -0.96 -9.17
C SER A 78 1.62 0.02 -9.50
N VAL A 79 1.78 1.26 -9.02
CA VAL A 79 0.92 2.41 -9.35
C VAL A 79 0.82 2.60 -10.86
N SER A 80 1.92 2.46 -11.61
CA SER A 80 1.91 2.62 -13.07
C SER A 80 0.98 1.63 -13.78
N VAL A 81 0.89 0.39 -13.29
CA VAL A 81 0.02 -0.63 -13.90
C VAL A 81 -1.44 -0.37 -13.53
N TRP A 82 -1.72 0.15 -12.33
CA TRP A 82 -3.05 0.64 -11.97
C TRP A 82 -3.47 1.84 -12.83
N ALA A 83 -2.54 2.77 -13.11
CA ALA A 83 -2.79 3.90 -13.98
C ALA A 83 -3.08 3.46 -15.43
N ASP A 84 -2.31 2.50 -15.96
CA ASP A 84 -2.57 1.89 -17.26
C ASP A 84 -3.96 1.26 -17.33
N LEU A 85 -4.33 0.46 -16.32
CA LEU A 85 -5.66 -0.14 -16.25
C LEU A 85 -6.75 0.93 -16.24
N THR A 86 -6.55 2.01 -15.47
CA THR A 86 -7.48 3.15 -15.42
C THR A 86 -7.70 3.74 -16.81
N LEU A 87 -6.62 4.05 -17.53
CA LEU A 87 -6.67 4.62 -18.88
C LEU A 87 -7.32 3.67 -19.88
N ILE A 88 -7.01 2.37 -19.81
CA ILE A 88 -7.60 1.33 -20.67
C ILE A 88 -9.12 1.26 -20.47
N LEU A 89 -9.57 1.14 -19.21
CA LEU A 89 -10.99 1.02 -18.90
C LEU A 89 -11.75 2.30 -19.29
N TRP A 90 -11.15 3.46 -19.05
CA TRP A 90 -11.74 4.75 -19.39
C TRP A 90 -11.84 4.94 -20.91
N ALA A 91 -10.78 4.62 -21.67
CA ALA A 91 -10.77 4.63 -23.13
C ALA A 91 -11.82 3.69 -23.73
N ALA A 92 -12.08 2.55 -23.08
CA ALA A 92 -13.09 1.59 -23.47
C ALA A 92 -14.53 2.05 -23.17
N GLY A 93 -14.71 3.22 -22.55
CA GLY A 93 -16.03 3.74 -22.17
C GLY A 93 -16.62 3.06 -20.93
N LEU A 94 -15.77 2.53 -20.06
CA LEU A 94 -16.17 1.89 -18.80
C LEU A 94 -15.81 2.78 -17.61
N LYS A 95 -16.59 2.63 -16.54
CA LYS A 95 -16.32 3.21 -15.22
C LYS A 95 -16.35 2.16 -14.14
N VAL A 96 -15.47 2.31 -13.15
CA VAL A 96 -15.52 1.53 -11.92
C VAL A 96 -16.67 2.05 -11.07
N THR A 97 -17.49 1.16 -10.53
CA THR A 97 -18.64 1.51 -9.67
C THR A 97 -18.59 0.89 -8.30
N ALA A 98 -17.91 -0.25 -8.17
CA ALA A 98 -17.56 -0.84 -6.90
C ALA A 98 -16.21 -1.55 -7.03
N ALA A 99 -15.55 -1.73 -5.89
CA ALA A 99 -14.31 -2.47 -5.78
C ALA A 99 -14.30 -3.23 -4.45
N TRP A 100 -13.95 -4.51 -4.52
CA TRP A 100 -13.91 -5.39 -3.37
C TRP A 100 -12.55 -6.06 -3.28
N THR A 101 -11.87 -5.90 -2.15
CA THR A 101 -10.64 -6.62 -1.88
C THR A 101 -10.99 -7.99 -1.30
N ILE A 102 -10.48 -9.05 -1.91
CA ILE A 102 -10.66 -10.43 -1.45
C ILE A 102 -9.30 -11.09 -1.27
N ALA A 103 -9.16 -11.87 -0.20
CA ALA A 103 -8.00 -12.74 -0.02
C ALA A 103 -8.14 -13.94 -0.96
N THR A 104 -7.30 -14.02 -1.99
CA THR A 104 -7.34 -15.12 -2.99
C THR A 104 -6.21 -16.12 -2.83
N GLU A 105 -5.12 -15.75 -2.16
CA GLU A 105 -3.99 -16.64 -1.95
C GLU A 105 -4.01 -17.23 -0.52
N THR A 106 -4.27 -18.53 -0.41
CA THR A 106 -3.98 -19.30 0.79
C THR A 106 -2.46 -19.44 0.96
N GLU A 107 -1.98 -19.50 2.21
CA GLU A 107 -0.62 -19.93 2.53
C GLU A 107 -0.39 -21.36 2.02
N SER A 108 -0.01 -21.46 0.75
CA SER A 108 0.27 -22.73 0.11
C SER A 108 1.56 -23.25 0.71
N SER A 109 1.41 -24.23 1.59
CA SER A 109 2.48 -25.11 2.07
C SER A 109 3.15 -25.78 0.86
N GLY A 110 4.15 -25.14 0.24
CA GLY A 110 4.72 -25.67 -0.99
C GLY A 110 5.70 -24.76 -1.71
N LEU A 111 6.97 -24.87 -1.32
CA LEU A 111 8.16 -24.73 -2.18
C LEU A 111 8.67 -23.35 -2.63
N LYS A 112 7.96 -22.23 -2.46
CA LYS A 112 8.58 -20.89 -2.65
C LYS A 112 8.02 -19.84 -1.69
N ASP A 113 8.77 -19.55 -0.63
CA ASP A 113 8.61 -18.37 0.22
C ASP A 113 8.90 -17.10 -0.61
N GLY A 114 7.88 -16.52 -1.21
CA GLY A 114 7.97 -15.31 -2.04
C GLY A 114 7.04 -14.19 -1.59
N ASN A 115 7.41 -12.95 -1.91
CA ASN A 115 6.63 -11.71 -1.71
C ASN A 115 5.39 -11.68 -2.64
N TYR A 116 4.35 -12.45 -2.33
CA TYR A 116 3.11 -12.41 -3.11
C TYR A 116 2.08 -11.49 -2.46
N VAL A 117 1.42 -10.67 -3.28
CA VAL A 117 0.28 -9.85 -2.87
C VAL A 117 -0.85 -10.79 -2.49
N LYS A 118 -1.20 -10.83 -1.21
CA LYS A 118 -2.26 -11.74 -0.72
C LYS A 118 -3.68 -11.30 -1.14
N GLY A 119 -3.87 -10.01 -1.42
CA GLY A 119 -5.16 -9.40 -1.74
C GLY A 119 -5.37 -9.15 -3.24
N THR A 120 -6.50 -9.60 -3.77
CA THR A 120 -6.95 -9.35 -5.13
C THR A 120 -8.13 -8.39 -5.12
N VAL A 121 -8.17 -7.44 -6.05
CA VAL A 121 -9.28 -6.49 -6.17
C VAL A 121 -10.24 -6.94 -7.27
N LEU A 122 -11.51 -7.12 -6.92
CA LEU A 122 -12.62 -7.29 -7.86
C LEU A 122 -13.20 -5.92 -8.21
N LEU A 123 -12.97 -5.46 -9.43
CA LEU A 123 -13.53 -4.22 -9.96
C LEU A 123 -14.86 -4.51 -10.66
N VAL A 124 -15.93 -3.84 -10.25
CA VAL A 124 -17.24 -3.87 -10.92
C VAL A 124 -17.33 -2.69 -11.88
N LEU A 125 -17.33 -3.00 -13.16
CA LEU A 125 -17.35 -2.03 -14.25
C LEU A 125 -18.73 -1.90 -14.85
N ARG A 126 -19.13 -0.67 -15.19
CA ARG A 126 -20.35 -0.35 -15.93
C ARG A 126 -20.02 0.62 -17.07
N LYS A 127 -20.94 0.81 -18.02
CA LYS A 127 -20.76 1.84 -19.03
C LYS A 127 -20.63 3.23 -18.39
N GLN A 128 -19.69 4.01 -18.89
CA GLN A 128 -19.58 5.42 -18.59
C GLN A 128 -20.58 6.16 -19.49
N LEU A 129 -21.72 6.55 -18.92
CA LEU A 129 -22.83 7.20 -19.62
C LEU A 129 -22.97 8.69 -19.26
N SER A 130 -22.11 9.21 -18.39
CA SER A 130 -22.17 10.62 -17.97
C SER A 130 -21.45 11.48 -19.01
N ASP A 131 -21.95 12.68 -19.26
CA ASP A 131 -21.27 13.71 -20.08
C ASP A 131 -20.48 14.71 -19.23
N ALA A 132 -20.34 14.45 -17.93
CA ALA A 132 -19.63 15.32 -17.02
C ALA A 132 -18.14 15.47 -17.39
N THR A 133 -17.65 16.69 -17.26
CA THR A 133 -16.23 17.05 -17.44
C THR A 133 -15.73 17.67 -16.14
N ALA A 134 -14.49 17.37 -15.76
CA ALA A 134 -13.84 17.90 -14.56
C ALA A 134 -12.42 18.38 -14.86
N PHE A 135 -11.87 19.18 -13.96
CA PHE A 135 -10.44 19.50 -13.92
C PHE A 135 -9.73 18.67 -12.86
N LEU A 136 -8.45 18.41 -13.04
CA LEU A 136 -7.69 17.51 -12.16
C LEU A 136 -7.62 18.03 -10.71
N ASP A 137 -7.53 19.33 -10.52
CA ASP A 137 -7.49 19.98 -9.21
C ASP A 137 -8.82 19.85 -8.43
N GLU A 138 -9.94 19.80 -9.14
CA GLU A 138 -11.28 19.56 -8.57
C GLU A 138 -11.44 18.12 -8.04
N LEU A 139 -10.65 17.16 -8.55
CA LEU A 139 -10.77 15.76 -8.16
C LEU A 139 -10.16 15.45 -6.79
N TYR A 140 -9.17 16.22 -6.32
CA TYR A 140 -8.46 15.89 -5.08
C TYR A 140 -9.39 15.78 -3.84
N PRO A 141 -10.32 16.72 -3.59
CA PRO A 141 -11.29 16.59 -2.50
C PRO A 141 -12.23 15.40 -2.67
N GLU A 142 -12.66 15.10 -3.91
CA GLU A 142 -13.54 13.94 -4.20
C GLU A 142 -12.83 12.62 -3.93
N ILE A 143 -11.55 12.54 -4.29
CA ILE A 143 -10.70 11.37 -4.03
C ILE A 143 -10.47 11.20 -2.55
N GLU A 144 -10.20 12.29 -1.81
CA GLU A 144 -10.05 12.22 -0.37
C GLU A 144 -11.32 11.70 0.30
N PHE A 145 -12.48 12.19 -0.13
CA PHE A 145 -13.77 11.73 0.36
C PHE A 145 -13.98 10.24 0.04
N GLU A 146 -13.75 9.83 -1.21
CA GLU A 146 -14.02 8.46 -1.65
C GLU A 146 -13.06 7.43 -1.03
N VAL A 147 -11.78 7.79 -0.84
CA VAL A 147 -10.81 6.95 -0.12
C VAL A 147 -11.26 6.72 1.32
N LYS A 148 -11.61 7.79 2.04
CA LYS A 148 -12.08 7.68 3.44
C LYS A 148 -13.35 6.85 3.53
N ARG A 149 -14.34 7.15 2.68
CA ARG A 149 -15.60 6.42 2.61
C ARG A 149 -15.38 4.93 2.36
N GLN A 150 -14.50 4.58 1.43
CA GLN A 150 -14.19 3.18 1.13
C GLN A 150 -13.51 2.48 2.31
N ILE A 151 -12.54 3.12 2.97
CA ILE A 151 -11.86 2.58 4.16
C ILE A 151 -12.85 2.40 5.32
N ASP A 152 -13.71 3.38 5.58
CA ASP A 152 -14.71 3.32 6.66
C ASP A 152 -15.72 2.20 6.38
N SER A 153 -16.21 2.07 5.14
CA SER A 153 -17.10 0.97 4.76
C SER A 153 -16.45 -0.41 4.97
N MET A 154 -15.13 -0.53 4.79
CA MET A 154 -14.42 -1.78 5.08
C MET A 154 -14.27 -2.02 6.57
N ARG A 155 -13.98 -0.98 7.36
CA ARG A 155 -13.91 -1.07 8.83
C ARG A 155 -15.24 -1.43 9.47
N GLU A 156 -16.35 -0.91 8.95
CA GLU A 156 -17.71 -1.25 9.39
C GLU A 156 -18.06 -2.73 9.12
N LEU A 157 -17.41 -3.38 8.16
CA LEU A 157 -17.56 -4.83 7.94
C LEU A 157 -16.69 -5.65 8.89
N ASP A 158 -15.78 -5.00 9.63
CA ASP A 158 -14.74 -5.61 10.44
C ASP A 158 -15.08 -5.62 11.95
N GLU A 159 -16.35 -5.87 12.29
CA GLU A 159 -16.88 -5.84 13.67
C GLU A 159 -16.45 -7.04 14.54
N GLY A 160 -15.52 -7.88 14.08
CA GLY A 160 -15.07 -9.10 14.77
C GLY A 160 -13.79 -8.95 15.59
N ASP A 161 -13.48 -9.95 16.42
CA ASP A 161 -12.25 -9.99 17.25
C ASP A 161 -10.96 -10.15 16.41
N GLU A 162 -11.08 -10.70 15.19
CA GLU A 162 -9.99 -10.80 14.22
C GLU A 162 -10.28 -9.91 13.00
N PRO A 163 -9.39 -8.96 12.66
CA PRO A 163 -9.60 -8.08 11.52
C PRO A 163 -9.49 -8.86 10.20
N ASN A 164 -10.53 -8.76 9.37
CA ASN A 164 -10.64 -9.31 8.03
C ASN A 164 -9.74 -8.56 7.03
N PHE A 165 -9.35 -7.32 7.34
CA PHE A 165 -8.58 -6.46 6.45
C PHE A 165 -7.24 -6.06 7.08
N SER A 166 -6.18 -6.14 6.28
CA SER A 166 -4.86 -5.60 6.60
C SER A 166 -4.69 -4.18 6.07
N ASP A 167 -3.66 -3.45 6.55
CA ASP A 167 -3.28 -2.14 6.01
C ASP A 167 -3.08 -2.20 4.48
N THR A 168 -2.48 -3.27 3.95
CA THR A 168 -2.32 -3.47 2.50
C THR A 168 -3.67 -3.53 1.77
N ASP A 169 -4.70 -4.12 2.37
CA ASP A 169 -6.05 -4.18 1.78
C ASP A 169 -6.72 -2.81 1.72
N TYR A 170 -6.56 -2.00 2.78
CA TYR A 170 -7.03 -0.62 2.81
C TYR A 170 -6.30 0.25 1.78
N ILE A 171 -5.00 0.01 1.59
CA ILE A 171 -4.21 0.69 0.56
C ILE A 171 -4.71 0.30 -0.84
N LEU A 172 -4.94 -0.99 -1.13
CA LEU A 172 -5.55 -1.45 -2.39
C LEU A 172 -6.93 -0.83 -2.63
N ALA A 173 -7.73 -0.67 -1.58
CA ALA A 173 -9.02 -0.01 -1.66
C ALA A 173 -8.89 1.47 -2.06
N ALA A 174 -7.81 2.15 -1.64
CA ALA A 174 -7.50 3.52 -2.04
C ALA A 174 -7.17 3.64 -3.54
N TYR A 175 -6.42 2.68 -4.11
CA TYR A 175 -6.24 2.60 -5.57
C TYR A 175 -7.59 2.54 -6.27
N ALA A 176 -8.45 1.62 -5.83
CA ALA A 176 -9.74 1.41 -6.46
C ALA A 176 -10.71 2.60 -6.29
N ALA A 177 -10.62 3.33 -5.17
CA ALA A 177 -11.33 4.58 -4.93
C ALA A 177 -10.90 5.66 -5.93
N ALA A 178 -9.59 5.84 -6.15
CA ALA A 178 -9.07 6.77 -7.15
C ALA A 178 -9.58 6.43 -8.56
N LEU A 179 -9.54 5.15 -8.93
CA LEU A 179 -10.08 4.65 -10.20
C LEU A 179 -11.57 4.98 -10.38
N ARG A 180 -12.36 4.83 -9.31
CA ARG A 180 -13.80 5.12 -9.32
C ARG A 180 -14.08 6.59 -9.63
N VAL A 181 -13.33 7.50 -9.00
CA VAL A 181 -13.47 8.95 -9.27
C VAL A 181 -13.01 9.26 -10.69
N LEU A 182 -11.79 8.85 -11.07
CA LEU A 182 -11.19 9.14 -12.37
C LEU A 182 -12.06 8.67 -13.54
N THR A 183 -12.62 7.46 -13.45
CA THR A 183 -13.43 6.88 -14.53
C THR A 183 -14.89 7.33 -14.51
N SER A 184 -15.34 8.08 -13.50
CA SER A 184 -16.73 8.55 -13.42
C SER A 184 -17.04 9.66 -14.44
N TYR A 185 -16.04 10.43 -14.83
CA TYR A 185 -16.13 11.55 -15.77
C TYR A 185 -15.98 11.10 -17.22
N LYS A 186 -16.62 11.82 -18.15
CA LYS A 186 -16.42 11.58 -19.59
C LYS A 186 -15.04 12.01 -20.03
N ARG A 187 -14.61 13.15 -19.50
CA ARG A 187 -13.36 13.83 -19.82
C ARG A 187 -12.84 14.53 -18.57
N ILE A 188 -11.53 14.46 -18.38
CA ILE A 188 -10.80 15.31 -17.45
C ILE A 188 -9.90 16.17 -18.31
N GLU A 189 -10.06 17.50 -18.30
CA GLU A 189 -9.43 18.40 -19.27
C GLU A 189 -7.91 18.26 -19.31
N ASP A 190 -7.29 18.00 -18.15
CA ASP A 190 -5.84 17.87 -18.01
C ASP A 190 -5.29 16.51 -18.49
N ILE A 191 -6.15 15.55 -18.84
CA ILE A 191 -5.76 14.18 -19.17
C ILE A 191 -6.22 13.82 -20.60
N ASP A 192 -5.26 13.76 -21.51
CA ASP A 192 -5.44 13.16 -22.82
C ASP A 192 -5.09 11.67 -22.77
N ILE A 193 -6.12 10.82 -22.78
CA ILE A 193 -5.98 9.37 -22.61
C ILE A 193 -5.01 8.75 -23.65
N GLN A 194 -5.12 9.15 -24.93
CA GLN A 194 -4.29 8.58 -26.01
C GLN A 194 -2.84 9.02 -25.88
N ARG A 195 -2.62 10.28 -25.49
CA ARG A 195 -1.28 10.80 -25.22
C ARG A 195 -0.64 10.12 -24.02
N GLU A 196 -1.41 9.84 -22.96
CA GLU A 196 -0.86 9.20 -21.77
C GLU A 196 -0.51 7.72 -22.01
N LEU A 197 -1.35 7.00 -22.76
CA LEU A 197 -1.07 5.61 -23.15
C LEU A 197 0.17 5.48 -24.05
N SER A 198 0.45 6.46 -24.91
CA SER A 198 1.60 6.44 -25.84
C SER A 198 2.93 6.87 -25.19
N LYS A 199 2.91 7.63 -24.09
CA LYS A 199 4.14 8.03 -23.35
C LYS A 199 4.71 6.95 -22.44
N LYS A 200 4.05 5.80 -22.34
CA LYS A 200 4.45 4.67 -21.49
C LYS A 200 5.91 4.27 -21.73
N GLY A 201 6.67 4.12 -20.65
CA GLY A 201 8.06 3.68 -20.69
C GLY A 201 9.10 4.80 -20.91
N GLN A 202 8.69 6.06 -21.06
CA GLN A 202 9.64 7.17 -20.97
C GLN A 202 10.24 7.21 -19.56
N LYS A 203 11.55 6.98 -19.48
CA LYS A 203 12.26 6.89 -18.21
C LYS A 203 12.11 8.20 -17.42
N GLY A 204 11.46 8.11 -16.26
CA GLY A 204 11.23 9.24 -15.35
C GLY A 204 9.98 10.06 -15.62
N TYR A 205 9.14 9.67 -16.58
CA TYR A 205 7.81 10.25 -16.74
C TYR A 205 6.83 9.62 -15.74
N VAL A 206 6.03 10.46 -15.07
CA VAL A 206 4.95 10.06 -14.17
C VAL A 206 3.67 10.70 -14.72
N SER A 207 2.66 9.89 -15.00
CA SER A 207 1.41 10.39 -15.59
C SER A 207 0.56 11.15 -14.56
N PRO A 208 -0.35 12.05 -14.99
CA PRO A 208 -1.31 12.68 -14.09
C PRO A 208 -2.17 11.65 -13.33
N VAL A 209 -2.52 10.54 -13.97
CA VAL A 209 -3.26 9.43 -13.35
C VAL A 209 -2.43 8.76 -12.26
N GLU A 210 -1.14 8.52 -12.50
CA GLU A 210 -0.23 7.99 -11.47
C GLU A 210 -0.16 8.91 -10.26
N ASN A 211 0.03 10.23 -10.47
CA ASN A 211 0.08 11.20 -9.37
C ASN A 211 -1.21 11.19 -8.54
N VAL A 212 -2.37 11.07 -9.19
CA VAL A 212 -3.66 10.98 -8.51
C VAL A 212 -3.77 9.72 -7.65
N ILE A 213 -3.32 8.58 -8.18
CA ILE A 213 -3.32 7.31 -7.45
C ILE A 213 -2.32 7.35 -6.27
N GLU A 214 -1.13 7.92 -6.46
CA GLU A 214 -0.16 8.13 -5.37
C GLU A 214 -0.74 9.03 -4.27
N GLU A 215 -1.49 10.07 -4.65
CA GLU A 215 -2.18 10.92 -3.69
C GLU A 215 -3.25 10.15 -2.89
N ALA A 216 -4.06 9.33 -3.56
CA ALA A 216 -5.04 8.48 -2.88
C ALA A 216 -4.38 7.52 -1.87
N VAL A 217 -3.25 6.94 -2.23
CA VAL A 217 -2.45 6.09 -1.33
C VAL A 217 -1.93 6.90 -0.13
N ARG A 218 -1.44 8.13 -0.35
CA ARG A 218 -1.00 9.01 0.74
C ARG A 218 -2.14 9.36 1.69
N ILE A 219 -3.31 9.71 1.14
CA ILE A 219 -4.53 9.98 1.91
C ILE A 219 -4.90 8.78 2.77
N ALA A 220 -4.84 7.57 2.22
CA ALA A 220 -5.12 6.35 2.96
C ALA A 220 -4.15 6.16 4.13
N TYR A 221 -2.85 6.31 3.93
CA TYR A 221 -1.87 6.24 5.03
C TYR A 221 -2.07 7.31 6.11
N ASP A 222 -2.48 8.51 5.74
CA ASP A 222 -2.80 9.58 6.69
C ASP A 222 -4.10 9.30 7.47
N TYR A 223 -5.01 8.53 6.90
CA TYR A 223 -6.28 8.13 7.51
C TYR A 223 -6.17 6.83 8.34
N LEU A 224 -5.22 5.96 8.02
CA LEU A 224 -4.90 4.74 8.76
C LEU A 224 -4.03 5.05 9.99
N ILE A 225 -4.62 5.70 10.99
CA ILE A 225 -3.93 6.11 12.22
C ILE A 225 -3.67 4.87 13.11
N PRO A 226 -2.42 4.62 13.57
CA PRO A 226 -2.12 3.55 14.52
C PRO A 226 -2.83 3.74 15.87
N THR A 227 -3.16 2.63 16.53
CA THR A 227 -3.79 2.67 17.87
C THR A 227 -2.92 3.45 18.86
N GLY A 228 -3.52 4.39 19.60
CA GLY A 228 -2.84 5.22 20.59
C GLY A 228 -2.38 6.59 20.08
N PHE A 229 -2.57 6.89 18.79
CA PHE A 229 -2.34 8.21 18.21
C PHE A 229 -3.66 8.88 17.85
N ASP A 230 -3.75 10.18 18.08
CA ASP A 230 -4.81 11.03 17.51
C ASP A 230 -4.39 11.56 16.13
N SER A 231 -5.36 12.03 15.34
CA SER A 231 -5.13 12.51 13.98
C SER A 231 -4.16 13.69 13.91
N PHE A 232 -4.18 14.60 14.89
CA PHE A 232 -3.30 15.76 14.89
C PHE A 232 -1.85 15.35 15.18
N THR A 233 -1.63 14.49 16.19
CA THR A 233 -0.30 13.93 16.47
C THR A 233 0.24 13.17 15.27
N TRP A 234 -0.56 12.28 14.69
CA TRP A 234 -0.15 11.47 13.53
C TRP A 234 0.29 12.31 12.34
N LYS A 235 -0.52 13.31 11.96
CA LYS A 235 -0.24 14.19 10.82
C LYS A 235 0.95 15.14 11.01
N ASN A 236 1.43 15.33 12.24
CA ASN A 236 2.58 16.19 12.52
C ASN A 236 3.90 15.41 12.59
N LEU A 237 3.87 14.08 12.58
CA LEU A 237 5.08 13.25 12.50
C LEU A 237 5.70 13.31 11.10
N SER A 238 7.03 13.17 11.03
CA SER A 238 7.76 13.07 9.76
C SER A 238 7.42 11.78 9.00
N SER A 239 7.71 11.74 7.71
CA SER A 239 7.56 10.52 6.89
C SER A 239 8.30 9.33 7.48
N GLU A 240 9.53 9.53 7.97
CA GLU A 240 10.36 8.50 8.58
C GLU A 240 9.75 8.00 9.90
N GLU A 241 9.21 8.90 10.71
CA GLU A 241 8.53 8.54 11.97
C GLU A 241 7.26 7.73 11.73
N ARG A 242 6.43 8.15 10.76
CA ARG A 242 5.21 7.43 10.39
C ARG A 242 5.54 6.05 9.83
N PHE A 243 6.52 5.97 8.93
CA PHE A 243 7.03 4.69 8.43
C PHE A 243 7.46 3.78 9.59
N TYR A 244 8.22 4.33 10.55
CA TYR A 244 8.72 3.56 11.68
C TYR A 244 7.59 3.01 12.56
N ILE A 245 6.65 3.87 12.95
CA ILE A 245 5.53 3.49 13.83
C ILE A 245 4.64 2.45 13.13
N LYS A 246 4.34 2.64 11.84
CA LYS A 246 3.58 1.65 11.06
C LYS A 246 4.32 0.33 10.91
N GLY A 247 5.62 0.38 10.66
CA GLY A 247 6.45 -0.83 10.62
C GLY A 247 6.44 -1.59 11.95
N LEU A 248 6.49 -0.89 13.09
CA LEU A 248 6.40 -1.53 14.42
C LEU A 248 5.00 -2.11 14.70
N GLU A 249 3.93 -1.47 14.23
CA GLU A 249 2.56 -2.02 14.31
C GLU A 249 2.44 -3.33 13.53
N MET A 250 3.04 -3.40 12.34
CA MET A 250 3.13 -4.64 11.55
C MET A 250 3.96 -5.72 12.24
N GLU A 251 5.13 -5.35 12.76
CA GLU A 251 6.03 -6.25 13.47
C GLU A 251 5.35 -6.87 14.70
N LYS A 252 4.60 -6.05 15.45
CA LYS A 252 3.78 -6.48 16.58
C LYS A 252 2.72 -7.52 16.17
N LYS A 253 2.11 -7.37 14.99
CA LYS A 253 1.19 -8.34 14.39
C LYS A 253 1.89 -9.59 13.80
N GLY A 254 3.22 -9.67 13.87
CA GLY A 254 4.02 -10.79 13.35
C GLY A 254 4.34 -10.71 11.85
N LEU A 255 4.05 -9.58 11.20
CA LEU A 255 4.21 -9.40 9.76
C LEU A 255 5.64 -8.91 9.44
N ASN A 256 6.55 -9.87 9.21
CA ASN A 256 7.99 -9.60 9.01
C ASN A 256 8.43 -9.65 7.54
N GLN A 257 7.54 -9.36 6.60
CA GLN A 257 7.83 -9.40 5.16
C GLN A 257 8.50 -8.11 4.70
N LEU A 258 9.65 -8.21 4.01
CA LEU A 258 10.38 -7.03 3.51
C LEU A 258 9.55 -6.19 2.51
N SER A 259 8.71 -6.83 1.71
CA SER A 259 7.79 -6.14 0.77
C SER A 259 6.88 -5.17 1.49
N ALA A 260 6.30 -5.59 2.62
CA ALA A 260 5.37 -4.75 3.36
C ALA A 260 6.05 -3.48 3.90
N TYR A 261 7.26 -3.59 4.45
CA TYR A 261 8.06 -2.41 4.81
C TYR A 261 8.37 -1.53 3.59
N GLN A 262 8.68 -2.12 2.44
CA GLN A 262 8.92 -1.37 1.21
C GLN A 262 7.66 -0.62 0.73
N GLU A 263 6.47 -1.20 0.89
CA GLU A 263 5.20 -0.56 0.56
C GLU A 263 4.88 0.61 1.48
N ILE A 264 5.04 0.46 2.79
CA ILE A 264 4.88 1.55 3.76
C ILE A 264 5.87 2.67 3.46
N ALA A 265 7.14 2.31 3.19
CA ALA A 265 8.18 3.28 2.85
C ALA A 265 7.82 4.06 1.59
N ARG A 266 7.31 3.38 0.55
CA ARG A 266 6.81 4.03 -0.67
C ARG A 266 5.64 4.97 -0.35
N GLY A 267 4.69 4.52 0.47
CA GLY A 267 3.52 5.28 0.89
C GLY A 267 3.84 6.61 1.57
N PHE A 268 4.81 6.62 2.47
CA PHE A 268 5.28 7.83 3.14
C PHE A 268 6.40 8.58 2.41
N GLY A 269 6.87 8.06 1.26
CA GLY A 269 7.96 8.66 0.49
C GLY A 269 9.36 8.51 1.12
N VAL A 270 9.58 7.50 1.95
CA VAL A 270 10.84 7.23 2.65
C VAL A 270 11.78 6.40 1.77
N LYS A 271 12.78 7.05 1.15
CA LYS A 271 13.71 6.40 0.22
C LYS A 271 14.75 5.51 0.92
N GLU A 272 15.29 5.97 2.04
CA GLU A 272 16.40 5.34 2.77
C GLU A 272 15.92 4.40 3.89
N TYR A 273 14.71 3.84 3.76
CA TYR A 273 14.07 3.04 4.81
C TYR A 273 14.90 1.83 5.28
N LYS A 274 15.75 1.28 4.39
CA LYS A 274 16.63 0.14 4.71
C LYS A 274 17.63 0.46 5.82
N GLU A 275 18.00 1.73 6.00
CA GLU A 275 18.89 2.13 7.08
C GLU A 275 18.22 2.08 8.45
N LEU A 276 16.89 2.10 8.50
CA LEU A 276 16.09 1.99 9.72
C LEU A 276 15.85 0.54 10.14
N LEU A 277 16.02 -0.40 9.20
CA LEU A 277 15.89 -1.85 9.43
C LEU A 277 17.14 -2.40 10.09
N GLN A 278 16.96 -3.32 11.04
CA GLN A 278 18.05 -4.13 11.56
C GLN A 278 18.32 -5.31 10.65
N SER A 279 17.25 -5.91 10.11
CA SER A 279 17.30 -7.01 9.15
C SER A 279 16.44 -6.63 7.95
N ALA A 280 17.01 -6.77 6.76
CA ALA A 280 16.29 -6.67 5.49
C ALA A 280 16.19 -8.06 4.81
N LYS A 281 16.29 -9.14 5.58
CA LYS A 281 16.12 -10.51 5.06
C LYS A 281 14.62 -10.76 4.80
N ALA A 282 14.30 -11.42 3.68
CA ALA A 282 12.94 -11.84 3.38
C ALA A 282 12.33 -12.63 4.55
N ASN A 283 11.06 -12.34 4.88
CA ASN A 283 10.28 -12.90 5.99
C ASN A 283 10.88 -12.76 7.41
N HIS A 284 11.98 -12.03 7.54
CA HIS A 284 12.63 -11.71 8.81
C HIS A 284 13.01 -10.22 8.87
N ALA A 285 12.26 -9.38 8.16
CA ALA A 285 12.47 -7.95 8.17
C ALA A 285 11.98 -7.38 9.50
N ARG A 286 12.82 -6.58 10.15
CA ARG A 286 12.47 -5.89 11.39
C ARG A 286 13.21 -4.57 11.55
N LEU A 287 12.62 -3.69 12.34
CA LEU A 287 13.17 -2.38 12.66
C LEU A 287 14.23 -2.45 13.77
N LYS A 288 15.12 -1.45 13.81
CA LYS A 288 16.18 -1.32 14.84
C LYS A 288 15.63 -0.92 16.22
N THR A 289 16.01 -1.61 17.28
CA THR A 289 15.62 -1.14 18.63
C THR A 289 16.38 0.12 19.06
N PRO A 290 15.92 0.85 20.08
CA PRO A 290 16.67 1.91 20.74
C PRO A 290 18.11 1.53 21.08
N LYS A 291 18.36 0.31 21.54
CA LYS A 291 19.73 -0.17 21.82
C LYS A 291 20.59 -0.30 20.57
N GLU A 292 19.99 -0.76 19.47
CA GLU A 292 20.69 -0.97 18.20
C GLU A 292 21.07 0.36 17.53
N PHE A 293 20.23 1.39 17.70
CA PHE A 293 20.61 2.77 17.35
C PHE A 293 21.65 3.36 18.32
N GLY A 294 21.43 3.19 19.63
CA GLY A 294 22.20 3.88 20.66
C GLY A 294 22.16 5.40 20.48
N MET A 295 23.33 6.05 20.62
CA MET A 295 23.51 7.49 20.37
C MET A 295 24.07 7.80 18.97
N LYS A 296 24.21 6.80 18.10
CA LYS A 296 24.81 6.99 16.78
C LYS A 296 23.94 7.88 15.90
N ASN A 297 24.58 8.71 15.09
CA ASN A 297 23.97 9.58 14.08
C ASN A 297 23.00 10.65 14.62
N ILE A 298 22.78 10.78 15.93
CA ILE A 298 21.98 11.91 16.45
C ILE A 298 22.65 13.23 16.04
N GLY A 299 21.86 14.16 15.50
CA GLY A 299 22.38 15.45 15.03
C GLY A 299 23.00 15.42 13.62
N THR A 300 22.96 14.30 12.89
CA THR A 300 23.39 14.27 11.48
C THR A 300 22.31 14.79 10.53
N ASN A 301 22.67 14.96 9.25
CA ASN A 301 21.80 15.55 8.23
C ASN A 301 20.72 14.60 7.68
N ASP A 302 20.65 13.34 8.15
CA ASP A 302 19.57 12.45 7.73
C ASP A 302 18.25 12.82 8.41
N ARG A 303 17.16 12.50 7.73
CA ARG A 303 15.81 12.94 8.13
C ARG A 303 15.31 12.31 9.43
N PHE A 304 15.80 11.11 9.76
CA PHE A 304 15.37 10.41 10.97
C PHE A 304 16.14 10.87 12.21
N SER A 305 17.41 11.25 12.08
CA SER A 305 18.29 11.50 13.21
C SER A 305 17.92 12.65 14.13
N ASN A 306 17.13 13.61 13.63
CA ASN A 306 16.64 14.76 14.40
C ASN A 306 15.14 14.67 14.71
N SER A 307 14.52 13.53 14.42
CA SER A 307 13.08 13.31 14.63
C SER A 307 12.75 13.12 16.12
N ILE A 308 11.50 13.41 16.50
CA ILE A 308 11.00 13.22 17.86
C ILE A 308 11.17 11.74 18.26
N LEU A 309 10.81 10.82 17.37
CA LEU A 309 10.95 9.39 17.60
C LEU A 309 12.42 8.99 17.88
N ARG A 310 13.38 9.57 17.14
CA ARG A 310 14.80 9.28 17.38
C ARG A 310 15.27 9.78 18.75
N HIS A 311 14.82 10.96 19.18
CA HIS A 311 15.10 11.48 20.53
C HIS A 311 14.43 10.63 21.62
N VAL A 312 13.21 10.13 21.38
CA VAL A 312 12.55 9.16 22.25
C VAL A 312 13.38 7.87 22.35
N PHE A 313 13.91 7.36 21.24
CA PHE A 313 14.80 6.19 21.27
C PHE A 313 16.09 6.45 22.04
N ALA A 314 16.70 7.63 21.88
CA ALA A 314 17.87 8.01 22.68
C ALA A 314 17.54 8.05 24.18
N ALA A 315 16.38 8.58 24.56
CA ALA A 315 15.91 8.61 25.93
C ALA A 315 15.67 7.22 26.52
N ILE A 316 15.04 6.31 25.77
CA ILE A 316 14.86 4.90 26.15
C ILE A 316 16.22 4.24 26.30
N TYR A 317 17.11 4.39 25.33
CA TYR A 317 18.46 3.82 25.36
C TYR A 317 19.25 4.26 26.61
N LEU A 318 19.27 5.55 26.92
CA LEU A 318 19.97 6.07 28.10
C LEU A 318 19.34 5.56 29.40
N SER A 319 18.01 5.45 29.44
CA SER A 319 17.31 4.92 30.62
C SER A 319 17.61 3.44 30.85
N VAL A 320 17.69 2.66 29.77
CA VAL A 320 18.05 1.24 29.82
C VAL A 320 19.51 1.08 30.25
N LYS A 321 20.43 1.79 29.58
CA LYS A 321 21.87 1.67 29.80
C LYS A 321 22.30 2.01 31.22
N GLU A 322 21.71 3.05 31.80
CA GLU A 322 22.06 3.56 33.13
C GLU A 322 21.08 3.08 34.21
N GLU A 323 20.13 2.21 33.85
CA GLU A 323 19.02 1.74 34.69
C GLU A 323 18.27 2.86 35.44
N ASN A 324 18.17 4.03 34.80
CA ASN A 324 17.65 5.25 35.42
C ASN A 324 16.88 6.11 34.42
N THR A 325 15.55 6.16 34.59
CA THR A 325 14.63 6.94 33.73
C THR A 325 14.84 8.44 33.80
N GLN A 326 15.48 8.95 34.85
CA GLN A 326 15.80 10.36 34.96
C GLN A 326 16.78 10.80 33.87
N ASN A 327 17.70 9.93 33.44
CA ASN A 327 18.63 10.25 32.35
C ASN A 327 17.91 10.41 31.01
N GLY A 328 16.95 9.53 30.71
CA GLY A 328 16.11 9.66 29.52
C GLY A 328 15.25 10.92 29.54
N LYS A 329 14.65 11.26 30.70
CA LYS A 329 13.91 12.52 30.84
C LYS A 329 14.80 13.74 30.62
N ASN A 330 15.97 13.76 31.25
CA ASN A 330 16.93 14.86 31.13
C ASN A 330 17.37 15.04 29.67
N TRP A 331 17.60 13.95 28.94
CA TRP A 331 17.88 13.99 27.50
C TRP A 331 16.77 14.68 26.72
N LEU A 332 15.51 14.26 26.89
CA LEU A 332 14.39 14.88 26.18
C LEU A 332 14.23 16.36 26.55
N ARG A 333 14.41 16.71 27.82
CA ARG A 333 14.28 18.10 28.26
C ARG A 333 15.37 19.03 27.70
N ASN A 334 16.59 18.53 27.58
CA ASN A 334 17.75 19.35 27.24
C ASN A 334 18.05 19.34 25.73
N GLU A 335 17.83 18.21 25.05
CA GLU A 335 18.31 18.00 23.68
C GLU A 335 17.19 17.99 22.64
N LEU A 336 15.93 17.72 23.01
CA LEU A 336 14.81 17.79 22.07
C LEU A 336 14.27 19.23 22.00
N PRO A 337 14.33 19.90 20.83
CA PRO A 337 13.80 21.24 20.67
C PRO A 337 12.29 21.28 20.96
N ASN A 338 11.85 22.32 21.67
CA ASN A 338 10.43 22.51 22.01
C ASN A 338 9.79 21.33 22.78
N TYR A 339 10.56 20.66 23.65
CA TYR A 339 10.10 19.55 24.50
C TYR A 339 8.68 19.75 25.07
N TRP A 340 8.41 20.94 25.65
CA TRP A 340 7.11 21.22 26.27
C TRP A 340 5.93 21.17 25.30
N SER A 341 6.10 21.68 24.07
CA SER A 341 5.03 21.64 23.07
C SER A 341 4.88 20.26 22.44
N GLN A 342 5.93 19.44 22.47
CA GLN A 342 5.93 18.07 21.91
C GLN A 342 5.59 17.00 22.96
N ARG A 343 5.34 17.39 24.21
CA ARG A 343 5.15 16.48 25.34
C ARG A 343 4.04 15.46 25.11
N SER A 344 2.90 15.86 24.55
CA SER A 344 1.79 14.94 24.23
C SER A 344 2.24 13.89 23.21
N THR A 345 2.90 14.31 22.13
CA THR A 345 3.45 13.43 21.10
C THR A 345 4.47 12.44 21.66
N ILE A 346 5.37 12.90 22.52
CA ILE A 346 6.36 12.06 23.20
C ILE A 346 5.66 10.98 24.04
N ILE A 347 4.63 11.36 24.80
CA ILE A 347 3.86 10.42 25.62
C ILE A 347 3.15 9.39 24.72
N SER A 348 2.48 9.81 23.64
CA SER A 348 1.82 8.88 22.71
C SER A 348 2.79 7.86 22.10
N ILE A 349 3.99 8.30 21.70
CA ILE A 349 5.03 7.40 21.18
C ILE A 349 5.49 6.41 22.25
N LEU A 350 5.75 6.88 23.49
CA LEU A 350 6.21 6.03 24.58
C LEU A 350 5.14 5.01 25.00
N GLU A 351 3.88 5.43 25.06
CA GLU A 351 2.74 4.55 25.35
C GLU A 351 2.56 3.49 24.26
N PHE A 352 2.68 3.87 22.99
CA PHE A 352 2.67 2.93 21.87
C PHE A 352 3.76 1.86 22.01
N ILE A 353 5.02 2.27 22.27
CA ILE A 353 6.14 1.35 22.49
C ILE A 353 5.91 0.47 23.73
N ALA A 354 5.35 1.03 24.80
CA ALA A 354 5.04 0.28 26.02
C ALA A 354 4.08 -0.88 25.77
N THR A 355 3.25 -0.84 24.72
CA THR A 355 2.35 -1.95 24.39
C THR A 355 3.07 -3.21 23.93
N PHE A 356 4.33 -3.13 23.50
CA PHE A 356 5.08 -4.27 22.98
C PHE A 356 5.46 -5.30 24.05
N GLN A 357 5.47 -4.91 25.33
CA GLN A 357 5.76 -5.81 26.45
C GLN A 357 4.76 -6.98 26.57
N TYR A 358 3.59 -6.86 25.93
CA TYR A 358 2.51 -7.85 25.97
C TYR A 358 2.38 -8.66 24.67
N SER A 359 3.33 -8.51 23.74
CA SER A 359 3.25 -9.10 22.41
C SER A 359 4.37 -10.11 22.19
N ASP A 360 4.01 -11.38 21.94
CA ASP A 360 4.98 -12.47 21.73
C ASP A 360 5.92 -12.22 20.54
N ASN A 361 5.46 -11.49 19.53
CA ASN A 361 6.27 -11.11 18.36
C ASN A 361 7.34 -10.04 18.67
N MET A 362 7.27 -9.40 19.84
CA MET A 362 8.10 -8.24 20.21
C MET A 362 9.06 -8.52 21.37
N GLN A 363 9.46 -9.78 21.58
CA GLN A 363 10.37 -10.17 22.68
C GLN A 363 11.66 -9.34 22.74
N HIS A 364 12.22 -8.99 21.58
CA HIS A 364 13.43 -8.19 21.47
C HIS A 364 13.23 -6.71 21.85
N TRP A 365 12.00 -6.25 22.10
CA TRP A 365 11.65 -4.93 22.61
C TRP A 365 11.30 -4.91 24.10
N TYR A 366 11.24 -6.04 24.82
CA TYR A 366 10.66 -6.10 26.18
C TYR A 366 11.31 -5.16 27.18
N GLU A 367 12.64 -5.08 27.21
CA GLU A 367 13.34 -4.19 28.13
C GLU A 367 13.08 -2.71 27.78
N GLU A 368 13.25 -2.35 26.51
CA GLU A 368 12.97 -1.02 25.98
C GLU A 368 11.52 -0.58 26.26
N SER A 369 10.56 -1.50 26.13
CA SER A 369 9.13 -1.26 26.39
C SER A 369 8.84 -1.00 27.85
N ARG A 370 9.53 -1.70 28.76
CA ARG A 370 9.43 -1.45 30.20
C ARG A 370 9.89 -0.02 30.54
N TYR A 371 11.03 0.40 30.00
CA TYR A 371 11.52 1.77 30.22
C TYR A 371 10.68 2.82 29.51
N ALA A 372 10.11 2.52 28.33
CA ALA A 372 9.18 3.40 27.65
C ALA A 372 7.95 3.69 28.53
N LYS A 373 7.36 2.66 29.17
CA LYS A 373 6.26 2.81 30.11
C LYS A 373 6.62 3.72 31.29
N LEU A 374 7.78 3.50 31.91
CA LEU A 374 8.23 4.31 33.05
C LEU A 374 8.53 5.77 32.65
N LEU A 375 9.11 5.98 31.46
CA LEU A 375 9.34 7.33 30.92
C LEU A 375 8.03 8.04 30.61
N ALA A 376 7.02 7.36 30.07
CA ALA A 376 5.71 7.94 29.80
C ALA A 376 5.09 8.52 31.08
N GLU A 377 5.06 7.73 32.17
CA GLU A 377 4.56 8.18 33.47
C GLU A 377 5.37 9.36 34.02
N LEU A 378 6.70 9.26 33.95
CA LEU A 378 7.59 10.31 34.46
C LEU A 378 7.40 11.64 33.71
N ILE A 379 7.26 11.59 32.38
CA ILE A 379 7.03 12.76 31.53
C ILE A 379 5.61 13.30 31.72
N ARG A 380 4.61 12.45 31.97
CA ARG A 380 3.23 12.86 32.29
C ARG A 380 3.13 13.61 33.63
N HIS A 381 4.05 13.38 34.55
CA HIS A 381 4.14 14.12 35.81
C HIS A 381 5.22 15.22 35.81
N ASP A 382 5.91 15.44 34.69
CA ASP A 382 6.90 16.51 34.58
C ASP A 382 6.21 17.87 34.56
N GLY A 383 6.57 18.72 35.53
CA GLY A 383 6.06 20.08 35.70
C GLY A 383 7.14 21.12 35.43
N ILE A 384 6.70 22.34 35.12
CA ILE A 384 7.56 23.53 35.01
C ILE A 384 8.02 23.95 36.40
#